data_AF-A0AAV5NXD7-F1
#
_entry.id   AF-A0AAV5NXD7-F1
#
_cell.length_a   1.000
_cell.length_b   1.000
_cell.length_c   1.000
_cell.angle_alpha   90.00
_cell.angle_beta   90.00
_cell.angle_gamma   90.00
#
_symmetry.space_group_name_H-M   'P 1'
#
loop_
_entity.id
_entity.type
_entity.pdbx_description
1 polymer ?
#
loop_
_entity_poly.entity_id
_entity_poly.type
_entity_poly.pdbx_seq_one_letter_code
_entity_poly.pdbx_strand_id
1 'polypeptide(L)'
;MQKAQFIDSIHAKTKINLTFFSKEDGRQLTRLCAPMDFGPSRRAHNKDDRFHLWDYESDQKNHVLSLLPGQVVTMEFLNDEFCPSEFVTWQTNWLVPRDWGVYS
;
A
#
# COMPACT_ATOMS: atom_id res chain seq x y z
N MET A 1 12.31 5.86 9.22
CA MET A 1 12.81 5.91 7.83
C MET A 1 11.79 5.40 6.84
N GLN A 2 11.36 4.13 6.91
CA GLN A 2 10.42 3.55 5.92
C GLN A 2 9.08 4.29 5.80
N LYS A 3 8.47 4.75 6.91
CA LYS A 3 7.19 5.49 6.88
C LYS A 3 7.24 6.77 6.04
N ALA A 4 8.29 7.59 6.20
CA ALA A 4 8.39 8.86 5.48
C ALA A 4 8.51 8.60 3.97
N GLN A 5 9.42 7.71 3.59
CA GLN A 5 9.61 7.32 2.17
C GLN A 5 8.35 6.70 1.56
N PHE A 6 7.58 5.93 2.35
CA PHE A 6 6.28 5.41 1.92
C PHE A 6 5.28 6.54 1.64
N ILE A 7 5.18 7.52 2.53
CA ILE A 7 4.32 8.69 2.32
C ILE A 7 4.80 9.50 1.10
N ASP A 8 6.11 9.68 0.95
CA ASP A 8 6.69 10.36 -0.21
C ASP A 8 6.32 9.65 -1.52
N SER A 9 6.32 8.31 -1.55
CA SER A 9 5.90 7.54 -2.72
C SER A 9 4.39 7.61 -3.03
N ILE A 10 3.53 7.82 -2.01
CA ILE A 10 2.11 8.15 -2.22
C ILE A 10 2.01 9.48 -2.98
N HIS A 11 2.72 10.51 -2.50
CA HIS A 11 2.70 11.83 -3.13
C HIS A 11 3.30 11.82 -4.54
N ALA A 12 4.40 11.11 -4.73
CA ALA A 12 5.09 10.99 -6.01
C ALA A 12 4.39 10.03 -6.99
N LYS A 13 3.40 9.26 -6.52
CA LYS A 13 2.74 8.16 -7.27
C LYS A 13 3.74 7.13 -7.80
N THR A 14 4.75 6.79 -7.01
CA THR A 14 5.76 5.79 -7.39
C THR A 14 5.51 4.44 -6.72
N LYS A 15 5.83 3.37 -7.46
CA LYS A 15 5.65 1.99 -7.02
C LYS A 15 6.72 1.58 -6.01
N ILE A 16 6.42 0.52 -5.28
CA ILE A 16 7.32 -0.09 -4.30
C ILE A 16 7.39 -1.59 -4.61
N ASN A 17 8.59 -2.15 -4.57
CA ASN A 17 8.77 -3.59 -4.48
C ASN A 17 8.79 -3.98 -2.99
N LEU A 18 7.70 -4.57 -2.53
CA LEU A 18 7.44 -4.83 -1.11
C LEU A 18 7.73 -6.30 -0.79
N THR A 19 8.58 -6.55 0.20
CA THR A 19 8.70 -7.88 0.82
C THR A 19 8.00 -7.91 2.17
N PHE A 20 7.09 -8.87 2.36
CA PHE A 20 6.35 -9.03 3.61
C PHE A 20 6.10 -10.50 3.93
N PHE A 21 5.82 -10.81 5.21
CA PHE A 21 5.43 -12.16 5.61
C PHE A 21 3.93 -12.37 5.38
N SER A 22 3.58 -13.23 4.42
CA SER A 22 2.21 -13.69 4.20
C SER A 22 1.85 -14.74 5.25
N LYS A 23 0.84 -14.44 6.07
CA LYS A 23 0.31 -15.42 7.04
C LYS A 23 -0.45 -16.54 6.35
N GLU A 24 -1.06 -16.25 5.21
CA GLU A 24 -1.81 -17.22 4.42
C GLU A 24 -0.86 -18.27 3.81
N ASP A 25 0.25 -17.82 3.23
CA ASP A 25 1.25 -18.70 2.62
C ASP A 25 2.31 -19.22 3.60
N GLY A 26 2.34 -18.69 4.83
CA GLY A 26 3.36 -19.01 5.84
C GLY A 26 4.80 -18.67 5.43
N ARG A 27 4.99 -17.77 4.46
CA ARG A 27 6.31 -17.41 3.90
C ARG A 27 6.41 -15.94 3.53
N GLN A 28 7.63 -15.49 3.25
CA GLN A 28 7.83 -14.16 2.68
C GLN A 28 7.43 -14.13 1.21
N LEU A 29 6.76 -13.06 0.81
CA LEU A 29 6.42 -12.74 -0.57
C LEU A 29 7.04 -11.40 -0.93
N THR A 30 7.53 -11.28 -2.15
CA THR A 30 7.89 -10.01 -2.76
C THR A 30 6.86 -9.67 -3.82
N ARG A 31 6.33 -8.45 -3.78
CA ARG A 31 5.25 -7.98 -4.64
C ARG A 31 5.49 -6.58 -5.15
N LEU A 32 5.19 -6.35 -6.43
CA LEU A 32 5.10 -5.00 -6.97
C LEU A 32 3.79 -4.35 -6.51
N CYS A 33 3.90 -3.19 -5.88
CA CYS A 33 2.74 -2.54 -5.28
C CYS A 33 2.67 -1.04 -5.57
N ALA A 34 1.45 -0.50 -5.61
CA ALA A 34 1.19 0.93 -5.48
C ALA A 34 0.89 1.26 -4.01
N PRO A 35 1.68 2.14 -3.35
CA PRO A 35 1.35 2.64 -2.02
C PRO A 35 0.07 3.47 -2.08
N MET A 36 -0.96 3.05 -1.34
CA MET A 36 -2.26 3.69 -1.32
C MET A 36 -2.36 4.66 -0.16
N ASP A 37 -2.22 4.22 1.09
CA ASP A 37 -2.48 5.06 2.26
C ASP A 37 -1.67 4.59 3.47
N PHE A 38 -1.58 5.45 4.49
CA PHE A 38 -0.96 5.09 5.76
C PHE A 38 -1.87 5.47 6.93
N GLY A 39 -2.21 4.49 7.76
CA GLY A 39 -2.98 4.71 8.99
C GLY A 39 -3.83 3.50 9.40
N PRO A 40 -4.70 3.62 10.42
CA PRO A 40 -5.50 2.51 10.90
C PRO A 40 -6.48 2.00 9.84
N SER A 41 -6.64 0.68 9.77
CA SER A 41 -7.77 0.10 9.05
C SER A 41 -9.07 0.39 9.80
N ARG A 42 -10.05 0.99 9.10
CA ARG A 42 -11.37 1.27 9.68
C ARG A 42 -12.10 0.01 10.11
N ARG A 43 -11.88 -1.08 9.38
CA ARG A 43 -12.53 -2.39 9.60
C ARG A 43 -11.85 -3.22 10.70
N ALA A 44 -10.56 -3.02 10.93
CA ALA A 44 -9.82 -3.80 11.92
C ALA A 44 -10.17 -3.38 13.35
N HIS A 45 -10.22 -4.35 14.27
CA HIS A 45 -10.35 -4.07 15.71
C HIS A 45 -9.07 -3.39 16.25
N ASN A 46 -7.91 -3.89 15.83
CA ASN A 46 -6.63 -3.22 16.09
C ASN A 46 -6.56 -1.92 15.27
N LYS A 47 -6.33 -0.78 15.95
CA LYS A 47 -6.24 0.58 15.41
C LYS A 47 -4.80 1.08 15.23
N ASP A 48 -3.82 0.18 15.23
CA ASP A 48 -2.44 0.50 14.86
C ASP A 48 -2.37 0.90 13.38
N ASP A 49 -1.44 1.80 13.08
CA ASP A 49 -1.16 2.25 11.72
C ASP A 49 -0.70 1.10 10.83
N ARG A 50 -1.14 1.13 9.57
CA ARG A 50 -0.82 0.14 8.55
C ARG A 50 -0.37 0.79 7.26
N PHE A 51 0.44 0.06 6.51
CA PHE A 51 0.70 0.32 5.10
C PHE A 51 -0.43 -0.31 4.28
N HIS A 52 -1.20 0.53 3.59
CA HIS A 52 -2.21 0.07 2.65
C HIS A 52 -1.64 0.18 1.25
N LEU A 53 -1.65 -0.91 0.50
CA LEU A 53 -1.10 -0.98 -0.85
C LEU A 53 -2.03 -1.73 -1.79
N TRP A 54 -1.91 -1.43 -3.08
CA TRP A 54 -2.47 -2.23 -4.15
C TRP A 54 -1.40 -3.20 -4.67
N ASP A 55 -1.66 -4.49 -4.64
CA ASP A 55 -0.81 -5.56 -5.15
C ASP A 55 -1.14 -5.85 -6.62
N TYR A 56 -0.20 -5.52 -7.51
CA TYR A 56 -0.35 -5.76 -8.95
C TYR A 56 -0.25 -7.24 -9.33
N GLU A 57 0.27 -8.08 -8.45
CA GLU A 57 0.58 -9.49 -8.73
C GLU A 57 -0.33 -10.44 -7.94
N SER A 58 -1.34 -9.92 -7.23
CA SER A 58 -2.34 -10.75 -6.58
C SER A 58 -3.16 -11.51 -7.63
N ASP A 59 -3.28 -12.81 -7.45
CA ASP A 59 -4.14 -13.72 -8.20
C ASP A 59 -5.56 -13.81 -7.60
N GLN A 60 -5.77 -13.18 -6.44
CA GLN A 60 -7.04 -13.17 -5.73
C GLN A 60 -7.92 -11.99 -6.16
N LYS A 61 -9.23 -12.08 -5.87
CA LYS A 61 -10.17 -10.99 -6.11
C LYS A 61 -9.83 -9.70 -5.34
N ASN A 62 -9.09 -9.81 -4.23
CA ASN A 62 -8.72 -8.66 -3.41
C ASN A 62 -7.22 -8.38 -3.54
N HIS A 63 -6.91 -7.35 -4.31
CA HIS A 63 -5.55 -6.87 -4.51
C HIS A 63 -5.07 -5.93 -3.38
N VAL A 64 -5.92 -5.56 -2.41
CA VAL A 64 -5.54 -4.63 -1.35
C VAL A 64 -4.80 -5.35 -0.22
N LEU A 65 -3.54 -4.95 -0.01
CA LEU A 65 -2.73 -5.33 1.15
C LEU A 65 -2.87 -4.28 2.26
N SER A 66 -3.01 -4.73 3.51
CA SER A 66 -3.10 -3.86 4.69
C SER A 66 -2.23 -4.39 5.83
N LEU A 67 -0.98 -3.96 5.87
CA LEU A 67 0.08 -4.59 6.65
C LEU A 67 0.51 -3.74 7.84
N LEU A 68 0.60 -4.37 9.01
CA LEU A 68 1.27 -3.76 10.15
C LEU A 68 2.77 -3.60 9.86
N PRO A 69 3.46 -2.60 10.44
CA PRO A 69 4.90 -2.42 10.25
C PRO A 69 5.72 -3.68 10.54
N GLY A 70 5.35 -4.45 11.56
CA GLY A 70 6.03 -5.72 11.90
C GLY A 70 5.83 -6.87 10.91
N GLN A 71 4.94 -6.73 9.91
CA GLN A 71 4.78 -7.70 8.83
C GLN A 71 5.65 -7.39 7.61
N VAL A 72 6.13 -6.15 7.51
CA VAL A 72 7.00 -5.69 6.41
C VAL A 72 8.42 -6.11 6.72
N VAL A 73 9.05 -6.76 5.74
CA VAL A 73 10.47 -7.15 5.81
C VAL A 73 11.31 -6.06 5.16
N THR A 74 11.00 -5.67 3.92
CA THR A 74 11.68 -4.60 3.19
C THR A 74 10.73 -3.86 2.25
N MET A 75 11.06 -2.60 1.99
CA MET A 75 10.45 -1.79 0.93
C MET A 75 11.57 -1.23 0.05
N GLU A 76 11.56 -1.57 -1.23
CA GLU A 76 12.40 -0.94 -2.22
C GLU A 76 11.56 0.07 -3.01
N PHE A 77 11.91 1.35 -2.88
CA PHE A 77 11.20 2.44 -3.53
C PHE A 77 11.69 2.60 -4.96
N LEU A 78 10.78 2.54 -5.92
CA LEU A 78 11.08 2.56 -7.34
C LEU A 78 10.84 3.96 -7.93
N ASN A 79 11.32 4.18 -9.15
CA ASN A 79 11.00 5.36 -9.95
C ASN A 79 9.84 5.12 -10.92
N ASP A 80 9.33 3.89 -11.00
CA ASP A 80 8.18 3.56 -11.84
C ASP A 80 6.91 4.14 -11.25
N GLU A 81 6.12 4.80 -12.08
CA GLU A 81 4.87 5.42 -11.65
C GLU A 81 3.70 4.42 -11.66
N PHE A 82 2.71 4.70 -10.82
CA PHE A 82 1.37 4.13 -10.93
C PHE A 82 0.33 5.20 -11.27
N CYS A 83 -0.80 4.77 -11.83
CA CYS A 83 -1.93 5.65 -12.06
C CYS A 83 -3.07 5.28 -11.10
N PRO A 84 -3.54 6.19 -10.23
CA PRO A 84 -4.63 5.90 -9.29
C PRO A 84 -5.90 5.33 -9.96
N SER A 85 -6.16 5.69 -11.22
CA SER A 85 -7.28 5.16 -12.01
C SER A 85 -7.23 3.64 -12.25
N GLU A 86 -6.06 3.01 -12.11
CA GLU A 86 -5.88 1.56 -12.25
C GLU A 86 -6.61 0.77 -11.17
N PHE A 87 -6.84 1.38 -10.00
CA PHE A 87 -7.42 0.68 -8.85
C PHE A 87 -8.46 1.48 -8.07
N VAL A 88 -8.47 2.81 -8.11
CA VAL A 88 -9.47 3.62 -7.40
C VAL A 88 -10.77 3.67 -8.21
N THR A 89 -11.70 2.78 -7.84
CA THR A 89 -13.03 2.66 -8.47
C THR A 89 -14.18 3.07 -7.54
N TRP A 90 -13.86 3.61 -6.35
CA TRP A 90 -14.82 3.96 -5.31
C TRP A 90 -14.55 5.38 -4.76
N GLN A 91 -15.50 5.92 -3.99
CA GLN A 91 -15.29 7.18 -3.28
C GLN A 91 -14.31 6.99 -2.12
N THR A 92 -13.18 7.66 -2.22
CA THR A 92 -12.06 7.56 -1.30
C THR A 92 -12.27 8.40 -0.04
N ASN A 93 -11.60 7.97 1.02
CA ASN A 93 -11.54 8.72 2.28
C ASN A 93 -10.18 8.43 2.91
N TRP A 94 -9.16 8.90 2.21
CA TRP A 94 -7.77 8.72 2.53
C TRP A 94 -7.39 9.44 3.82
N LEU A 95 -6.43 8.87 4.56
CA LEU A 95 -5.89 9.47 5.77
C LEU A 95 -4.72 10.41 5.47
N VAL A 96 -3.81 10.00 4.59
CA VAL A 96 -2.72 10.87 4.13
C VAL A 96 -3.26 11.82 3.04
N PRO A 97 -3.17 13.15 3.19
CA PRO A 97 -3.56 14.09 2.14
C PRO A 97 -2.77 13.85 0.85
N ARG A 98 -3.36 14.05 -0.33
CA ARG A 98 -2.66 13.85 -1.62
C ARG A 98 -3.32 14.66 -2.73
N ASP A 99 -2.61 14.79 -3.85
CA ASP A 99 -3.10 15.44 -5.07
C ASP A 99 -3.10 14.48 -6.25
N TRP A 100 -4.02 13.52 -6.19
CA TRP A 100 -4.28 12.55 -7.26
C TRP A 100 -5.45 13.00 -8.15
N GLY A 101 -5.81 14.29 -8.10
CA GLY A 101 -7.01 14.82 -8.77
C GLY A 101 -8.29 14.22 -8.20
N VAL A 102 -9.15 13.70 -9.08
CA VAL A 102 -10.47 13.10 -8.71
C VAL A 102 -10.36 11.86 -7.81
N TYR A 103 -9.16 11.31 -7.66
CA TYR A 103 -8.88 10.12 -6.83
C TYR A 103 -8.31 10.46 -5.45
N SER A 104 -8.35 11.74 -5.04
CA SER A 104 -7.85 12.22 -3.74
C SER A 104 -8.84 12.09 -2.59
#